data_AF-A0A1V0UU86-F1
#
_entry.id   AF-A0A1V0UU86-F1
#
_cell.length_a   1.000
_cell.length_b   1.000
_cell.length_c   1.000
_cell.angle_alpha   90.00
_cell.angle_beta   90.00
_cell.angle_gamma   90.00
#
_symmetry.space_group_name_H-M   'P 1'
#
loop_
_entity.id
_entity.type
_entity.pdbx_description
1 polymer ?
#
loop_
_entity_poly.entity_id
_entity_poly.type
_entity_poly.pdbx_seq_one_letter_code
_entity_poly.pdbx_strand_id
1 'polypeptide(L)'
;MNLVFFPKGYFLKNKSVKLLMGITFLLLFISTSFLTFSILDILSDETLSIEKQIATFVLIFFLAIPLYLILNFLSTVLTSIFMYFFDRHFVFRKMYFVILTYNAFILLVNSIVLFCIMKLSLGHYLIIIQLLSFSVSTYFLRLLYHGIVHYAEGSEKGALAVSLLYFVVTGIFTIGGILNG
;
A
#
# COMPACT_ATOMS: atom_id res chain seq x y z
N MET A 1 -16.70 4.60 -6.42
CA MET A 1 -16.20 5.99 -6.43
C MET A 1 -16.17 6.66 -5.05
N ASN A 2 -17.20 6.58 -4.20
CA ASN A 2 -17.19 7.23 -2.86
C ASN A 2 -16.01 6.87 -1.92
N LEU A 3 -15.39 5.70 -2.08
CA LEU A 3 -14.31 5.23 -1.20
C LEU A 3 -12.98 5.96 -1.43
N VAL A 4 -12.70 6.40 -2.66
CA VAL A 4 -11.48 7.15 -2.99
C VAL A 4 -11.62 8.59 -2.51
N PHE A 5 -12.79 9.21 -2.71
CA PHE A 5 -13.01 10.62 -2.43
C PHE A 5 -13.39 10.94 -0.96
N PHE A 6 -13.89 9.95 -0.18
CA PHE A 6 -14.30 10.14 1.22
C PHE A 6 -13.60 9.16 2.18
N PRO A 7 -12.31 9.37 2.52
CA PRO A 7 -11.54 8.48 3.38
C PRO A 7 -12.16 8.29 4.78
N LYS A 8 -12.90 9.29 5.30
CA LYS A 8 -13.69 9.17 6.55
C LYS A 8 -14.74 8.05 6.51
N GLY A 9 -15.35 7.78 5.35
CA GLY A 9 -16.39 6.76 5.19
C GLY A 9 -15.85 5.32 5.06
N TYR A 10 -14.54 5.18 4.86
CA TYR A 10 -13.89 3.87 4.71
C TYR A 10 -13.77 3.17 6.07
N PHE A 11 -13.29 3.90 7.07
CA PHE A 11 -13.04 3.45 8.43
C PHE A 11 -14.07 4.03 9.41
N LEU A 12 -15.32 3.61 9.29
CA LEU A 12 -16.33 3.87 10.33
C LEU A 12 -16.19 2.85 11.47
N LYS A 13 -16.44 3.27 12.71
CA LYS A 13 -16.30 2.46 13.93
C LYS A 13 -17.06 1.12 13.87
N ASN A 14 -18.14 1.06 13.09
CA ASN A 14 -19.02 -0.11 12.93
C ASN A 14 -18.84 -0.88 11.60
N LYS A 15 -17.78 -0.63 10.83
CA LYS A 15 -17.52 -1.39 9.60
C LYS A 15 -17.13 -2.84 9.93
N SER A 16 -17.75 -3.78 9.22
CA SER A 16 -17.44 -5.21 9.32
C SER A 16 -15.98 -5.48 8.97
N VAL A 17 -15.26 -6.14 9.89
CA VAL A 17 -13.87 -6.59 9.68
C VAL A 17 -13.76 -7.47 8.42
N LYS A 18 -14.77 -8.30 8.16
CA LYS A 18 -14.81 -9.17 6.96
C LYS A 18 -14.80 -8.36 5.67
N LEU A 19 -15.53 -7.24 5.63
CA LEU A 19 -15.57 -6.37 4.46
C LEU A 19 -14.20 -5.71 4.22
N LEU A 20 -13.59 -5.17 5.27
CA LEU A 20 -12.27 -4.52 5.18
C LEU A 20 -11.18 -5.52 4.78
N MET A 21 -11.21 -6.74 5.32
CA MET A 21 -10.34 -7.84 4.90
C MET A 21 -10.56 -8.20 3.44
N GLY A 22 -11.80 -8.41 3.01
CA GLY A 22 -12.13 -8.76 1.63
C GLY A 22 -11.62 -7.71 0.63
N ILE A 23 -11.81 -6.43 0.92
CA ILE A 23 -11.27 -5.34 0.09
C ILE A 23 -9.75 -5.36 0.09
N THR A 24 -9.11 -5.53 1.25
CA THR A 24 -7.64 -5.58 1.35
C THR A 24 -7.06 -6.75 0.55
N PHE A 25 -7.62 -7.95 0.67
CA PHE A 25 -7.20 -9.10 -0.12
C PHE A 25 -7.44 -8.91 -1.62
N LEU A 26 -8.54 -8.27 -2.01
CA LEU A 26 -8.79 -7.93 -3.40
C LEU A 26 -7.73 -6.94 -3.94
N LEU A 27 -7.38 -5.92 -3.16
CA LEU A 27 -6.32 -4.97 -3.52
C LEU A 27 -4.98 -5.69 -3.68
N LEU A 28 -4.63 -6.59 -2.75
CA LEU A 28 -3.40 -7.37 -2.82
C LEU A 28 -3.39 -8.31 -4.02
N PHE A 29 -4.51 -8.96 -4.31
CA PHE A 29 -4.65 -9.83 -5.49
C PHE A 29 -4.40 -9.03 -6.77
N ILE A 30 -5.09 -7.91 -6.96
CA ILE A 30 -4.92 -7.06 -8.16
C ILE A 30 -3.49 -6.54 -8.26
N SER A 31 -2.91 -6.07 -7.15
CA SER A 31 -1.52 -5.58 -7.10
C SER A 31 -0.53 -6.66 -7.53
N THR A 32 -0.70 -7.87 -7.00
CA THR A 32 0.17 -9.02 -7.31
C THR A 32 0.06 -9.42 -8.77
N SER A 33 -1.12 -9.30 -9.38
CA SER A 33 -1.29 -9.54 -10.82
C SER A 33 -0.46 -8.57 -11.65
N PHE A 34 -0.55 -7.27 -11.37
CA PHE A 34 0.26 -6.27 -12.07
C PHE A 34 1.76 -6.50 -11.88
N LEU A 35 2.20 -6.75 -10.65
CA LEU A 35 3.61 -7.05 -10.35
C LEU A 35 4.10 -8.31 -11.06
N THR A 36 3.28 -9.36 -11.12
CA THR A 36 3.64 -10.59 -11.83
C THR A 36 3.86 -10.32 -13.31
N PHE A 37 2.96 -9.60 -13.97
CA PHE A 37 3.14 -9.27 -15.38
C PHE A 37 4.36 -8.39 -15.62
N SER A 38 4.62 -7.41 -14.74
CA SER A 38 5.86 -6.62 -14.79
C SER A 38 7.11 -7.48 -14.63
N ILE A 39 7.13 -8.41 -13.68
CA ILE A 39 8.28 -9.32 -13.46
C ILE A 39 8.50 -10.22 -14.68
N LEU A 40 7.43 -10.76 -15.25
CA LEU A 40 7.50 -11.61 -16.44
C LEU A 40 8.07 -10.85 -17.65
N ASP A 41 7.64 -9.61 -17.85
CA ASP A 41 8.16 -8.73 -18.91
C ASP A 41 9.66 -8.40 -18.71
N ILE A 42 10.18 -8.38 -17.48
CA ILE A 42 11.62 -8.17 -17.21
C ILE A 42 12.44 -9.43 -17.47
N LEU A 43 11.91 -10.60 -17.08
CA LEU A 43 12.65 -11.85 -17.04
C LEU A 43 12.65 -12.62 -18.38
N SER A 44 11.75 -12.28 -19.30
CA SER A 44 11.57 -13.03 -20.54
C SER A 44 11.23 -12.11 -21.70
N ASP A 45 12.09 -12.10 -22.72
CA ASP A 45 11.81 -11.43 -23.99
C ASP A 45 10.74 -12.18 -24.82
N GLU A 46 10.52 -13.46 -24.53
CA GLU A 46 9.50 -14.29 -25.17
C GLU A 46 8.21 -14.39 -24.35
N THR A 47 7.06 -14.41 -25.02
CA THR A 47 5.77 -14.67 -24.37
C THR A 47 5.72 -16.11 -23.84
N LEU A 48 5.84 -16.26 -22.51
CA LEU A 48 5.66 -17.53 -21.81
C LEU A 48 4.27 -18.13 -22.11
N SER A 49 4.20 -19.47 -22.15
CA SER A 49 2.91 -20.17 -22.24
C SER A 49 2.00 -19.81 -21.05
N ILE A 50 0.69 -19.81 -21.29
CA ILE A 50 -0.33 -19.45 -20.27
C ILE A 50 -0.14 -20.25 -18.97
N GLU A 51 0.17 -21.54 -19.08
CA GLU A 51 0.43 -22.43 -17.94
C GLU A 51 1.60 -21.94 -17.08
N LYS A 52 2.71 -21.53 -17.70
CA LYS A 52 3.87 -21.00 -16.98
C LYS A 52 3.59 -19.63 -16.36
N GLN A 53 2.79 -18.79 -17.02
CA GLN A 53 2.35 -17.51 -16.47
C GLN A 53 1.49 -17.70 -15.21
N ILE A 54 0.53 -18.63 -15.26
CA ILE A 54 -0.32 -18.96 -14.11
C ILE A 54 0.52 -19.55 -12.97
N ALA A 55 1.43 -20.48 -13.27
CA ALA A 55 2.30 -21.08 -12.26
C ALA A 55 3.18 -20.01 -11.57
N THR A 56 3.73 -19.08 -12.35
CA THR A 56 4.55 -17.96 -11.83
C THR A 56 3.71 -17.01 -10.97
N PHE A 57 2.50 -16.67 -11.41
CA PHE A 57 1.56 -15.87 -10.64
C PHE A 57 1.25 -16.52 -9.29
N VAL A 58 0.91 -17.81 -9.29
CA VAL A 58 0.59 -18.56 -8.07
C VAL A 58 1.80 -18.58 -7.12
N LEU A 59 3.01 -18.83 -7.64
CA LEU A 59 4.23 -18.84 -6.85
C LEU A 59 4.53 -17.47 -6.22
N ILE A 60 4.45 -16.38 -7.01
CA ILE A 60 4.64 -15.02 -6.51
C ILE A 60 3.56 -14.67 -5.49
N PHE A 61 2.30 -15.04 -5.73
CA PHE A 61 1.20 -14.79 -4.81
C PHE A 61 1.41 -15.46 -3.45
N PHE A 62 1.79 -16.74 -3.45
CA PHE A 62 2.04 -17.49 -2.22
C PHE A 62 3.29 -17.04 -1.47
N LEU A 63 4.26 -16.41 -2.13
CA LEU A 63 5.47 -15.91 -1.48
C LEU A 63 5.33 -14.45 -1.04
N ALA A 64 4.80 -13.60 -1.92
CA ALA A 64 4.68 -12.17 -1.70
C ALA A 64 3.64 -11.85 -0.63
N ILE A 65 2.47 -12.52 -0.60
CA ILE A 65 1.41 -12.17 0.35
C ILE A 65 1.80 -12.47 1.81
N PRO A 66 2.30 -13.67 2.16
CA PRO A 66 2.75 -13.92 3.53
C PRO A 66 3.85 -12.96 3.97
N LEU A 67 4.83 -12.70 3.09
CA LEU A 67 5.89 -11.72 3.36
C LEU A 67 5.30 -10.33 3.60
N TYR A 68 4.34 -9.92 2.78
CA TYR A 68 3.66 -8.64 2.90
C TYR A 68 2.91 -8.51 4.22
N LEU A 69 2.20 -9.56 4.66
CA LEU A 69 1.52 -9.58 5.96
C LEU A 69 2.52 -9.44 7.13
N ILE A 70 3.65 -10.16 7.06
CA ILE A 70 4.72 -10.08 8.08
C ILE A 70 5.32 -8.67 8.13
N LEU A 71 5.67 -8.08 6.99
CA LEU A 71 6.22 -6.73 6.93
C LEU A 71 5.25 -5.68 7.46
N ASN A 72 3.96 -5.81 7.15
CA ASN A 72 2.91 -4.94 7.69
C ASN A 72 2.74 -5.13 9.20
N PHE A 73 2.88 -6.35 9.71
CA PHE A 73 2.83 -6.62 11.14
C PHE A 73 3.99 -5.93 11.85
N LEU A 74 5.23 -6.07 11.33
CA LEU A 74 6.40 -5.38 11.86
C LEU A 74 6.24 -3.86 11.82
N SER A 75 5.77 -3.32 10.70
CA SER A 75 5.46 -1.89 10.57
C SER A 75 4.42 -1.44 11.60
N THR A 76 3.41 -2.27 11.88
CA THR A 76 2.40 -1.99 12.90
C THR A 76 2.99 -1.96 14.30
N VAL A 77 3.89 -2.90 14.63
CA VAL A 77 4.59 -2.92 15.92
C VAL A 77 5.37 -1.63 16.11
N LEU A 78 6.18 -1.23 15.13
CA LEU A 78 6.95 0.02 15.17
C LEU A 78 6.05 1.25 15.30
N THR A 79 5.00 1.32 14.49
CA THR A 79 4.04 2.43 14.51
C THR A 79 3.30 2.51 15.84
N SER A 80 2.98 1.36 16.45
CA SER A 80 2.29 1.28 17.72
C SER A 80 3.18 1.68 18.90
N ILE A 81 4.48 1.33 18.87
CA ILE A 81 5.47 1.84 19.83
C ILE A 81 5.54 3.36 19.76
N PHE A 82 5.61 3.92 18.55
CA PHE A 82 5.60 5.36 18.35
C PHE A 82 4.30 6.01 18.84
N MET A 83 3.15 5.41 18.53
CA MET A 83 1.84 5.89 18.95
C MET A 83 1.68 5.90 20.47
N TYR A 84 2.32 4.97 21.19
CA TYR A 84 2.25 4.85 22.65
C TYR A 84 2.76 6.11 23.39
N PHE A 85 3.63 6.91 22.76
CA PHE A 85 4.07 8.20 23.29
C PHE A 85 2.98 9.28 23.25
N PHE A 86 1.96 9.11 22.41
CA PHE A 86 0.87 10.07 22.22
C PHE A 86 -0.46 9.59 22.81
N ASP A 87 -0.72 8.28 22.81
CA ASP A 87 -1.95 7.68 23.31
C ASP A 87 -1.72 6.21 23.70
N ARG A 88 -2.25 5.80 24.85
CA ARG A 88 -2.18 4.42 25.34
C ARG A 88 -3.45 3.62 25.10
N HIS A 89 -4.53 4.25 24.63
CA HIS A 89 -5.85 3.64 24.53
C HIS A 89 -6.18 3.05 23.16
N PHE A 90 -5.30 3.15 22.17
CA PHE A 90 -5.53 2.63 20.83
C PHE A 90 -5.60 1.09 20.79
N VAL A 91 -6.34 0.55 19.82
CA VAL A 91 -6.52 -0.90 19.66
C VAL A 91 -5.54 -1.45 18.62
N PHE A 92 -4.49 -2.14 19.07
CA PHE A 92 -3.42 -2.69 18.21
C PHE A 92 -3.93 -3.50 17.00
N ARG A 93 -4.91 -4.40 17.20
CA ARG A 93 -5.48 -5.20 16.10
C ARG A 93 -6.12 -4.31 15.01
N LYS A 94 -6.80 -3.24 15.41
CA LYS A 94 -7.42 -2.30 14.47
C LYS A 94 -6.35 -1.45 13.78
N MET A 95 -5.28 -1.09 14.49
CA MET A 95 -4.11 -0.42 13.93
C MET A 95 -3.45 -1.25 12.82
N TYR A 96 -3.27 -2.55 13.05
CA TYR A 96 -2.76 -3.47 12.02
C TYR A 96 -3.59 -3.43 10.75
N PHE A 97 -4.92 -3.49 10.86
CA PHE A 97 -5.79 -3.41 9.70
C PHE A 97 -5.70 -2.08 8.96
N VAL A 98 -5.61 -0.97 9.69
CA VAL A 98 -5.46 0.36 9.08
C VAL A 98 -4.17 0.44 8.28
N ILE A 99 -3.05 0.02 8.86
CA ILE A 99 -1.74 0.02 8.20
C ILE A 99 -1.72 -0.92 7.00
N LEU A 100 -2.24 -2.14 7.17
CA LEU A 100 -2.33 -3.13 6.10
C LEU A 100 -3.14 -2.62 4.91
N THR A 101 -4.33 -2.06 5.16
CA THR A 101 -5.16 -1.50 4.09
C THR A 101 -4.49 -0.29 3.43
N TYR A 102 -3.92 0.63 4.21
CA TYR A 102 -3.20 1.78 3.67
C TYR A 102 -2.08 1.32 2.74
N ASN A 103 -1.21 0.42 3.20
CA ASN A 103 -0.12 -0.08 2.39
C ASN A 103 -0.64 -0.85 1.17
N ALA A 104 -1.78 -1.55 1.24
CA ALA A 104 -2.35 -2.26 0.09
C ALA A 104 -2.80 -1.30 -1.02
N PHE A 105 -3.32 -0.11 -0.66
CA PHE A 105 -3.60 0.95 -1.64
C PHE A 105 -2.32 1.50 -2.27
N ILE A 106 -1.28 1.75 -1.45
CA ILE A 106 0.02 2.21 -1.95
C ILE A 106 0.64 1.18 -2.91
N LEU A 107 0.58 -0.10 -2.54
CA LEU A 107 1.07 -1.19 -3.37
C LEU A 107 0.32 -1.23 -4.71
N LEU A 108 -1.00 -1.11 -4.70
CA LEU A 108 -1.79 -1.09 -5.93
C LEU A 108 -1.37 0.03 -6.88
N VAL A 109 -1.25 1.26 -6.36
CA VAL A 109 -0.83 2.42 -7.16
C VAL A 109 0.53 2.20 -7.77
N ASN A 110 1.51 1.79 -6.96
CA ASN A 110 2.87 1.56 -7.43
C ASN A 110 2.94 0.41 -8.44
N SER A 111 2.15 -0.64 -8.26
CA SER A 111 2.10 -1.79 -9.18
C SER A 111 1.52 -1.40 -10.54
N ILE A 112 0.43 -0.61 -10.54
CA ILE A 112 -0.18 -0.09 -11.78
C ILE A 112 0.79 0.86 -12.49
N VAL A 113 1.41 1.78 -11.74
CA VAL A 113 2.38 2.73 -12.27
C VAL A 113 3.55 2.01 -12.93
N LEU A 114 4.13 1.02 -12.26
CA LEU A 114 5.22 0.21 -12.81
C LEU A 114 4.80 -0.48 -14.11
N PHE A 115 3.63 -1.14 -14.10
CA PHE A 115 3.09 -1.81 -15.27
C PHE A 115 2.89 -0.83 -16.44
N CYS A 116 2.35 0.36 -16.19
CA CYS A 116 2.17 1.39 -17.22
C CYS A 116 3.51 1.90 -17.77
N ILE A 117 4.51 2.15 -16.93
CA ILE A 117 5.85 2.56 -17.37
C ILE A 117 6.42 1.53 -18.36
N MET A 118 6.32 0.26 -17.99
CA MET A 118 6.85 -0.84 -18.79
C MET A 118 6.10 -1.03 -20.10
N LYS A 119 4.77 -1.18 -20.05
CA LYS A 119 3.97 -1.48 -21.26
C LYS A 119 3.89 -0.33 -22.25
N LEU A 120 3.92 0.92 -21.78
CA LEU A 120 3.81 2.10 -22.64
C LEU A 120 5.18 2.72 -22.98
N SER A 121 6.29 2.09 -22.59
CA SER A 121 7.65 2.62 -22.77
C SER A 121 7.80 4.08 -22.28
N LEU A 122 7.13 4.41 -21.17
CA LEU A 122 7.12 5.77 -20.62
C LEU A 122 8.35 6.07 -19.74
N GLY A 123 9.45 5.34 -19.92
CA GLY A 123 10.70 5.55 -19.15
C GLY A 123 11.20 7.00 -19.22
N HIS A 124 11.01 7.67 -20.37
CA HIS A 124 11.35 9.08 -20.56
C HIS A 124 10.54 10.05 -19.67
N TYR A 125 9.38 9.62 -19.16
CA TYR A 125 8.52 10.39 -18.26
C TYR A 125 8.61 9.92 -16.80
N LEU A 126 9.64 9.13 -16.46
CA LEU A 126 9.79 8.49 -15.15
C LEU A 126 9.68 9.49 -13.99
N ILE A 127 10.26 10.69 -14.12
CA ILE A 127 10.15 11.75 -13.10
C ILE A 127 8.68 12.17 -12.89
N ILE A 128 7.95 12.47 -13.97
CA ILE A 128 6.55 12.90 -13.89
C ILE A 128 5.69 11.79 -13.27
N ILE A 129 5.94 10.55 -13.67
CA ILE A 129 5.21 9.38 -13.19
C ILE A 129 5.50 9.13 -11.70
N GLN A 130 6.75 9.25 -11.25
CA GLN A 130 7.09 9.14 -9.84
C GLN A 130 6.46 10.26 -8.99
N LEU A 131 6.45 11.50 -9.49
CA LEU A 131 5.77 12.62 -8.82
C LEU A 131 4.25 12.42 -8.73
N LEU A 132 3.63 11.86 -9.77
CA LEU A 132 2.22 11.50 -9.75
C LEU A 132 1.96 10.38 -8.73
N SER A 133 2.78 9.33 -8.71
CA SER A 133 2.67 8.24 -7.73
C SER A 133 2.84 8.76 -6.29
N PHE A 134 3.80 9.65 -6.07
CA PHE A 134 4.02 10.32 -4.79
C PHE A 134 2.81 11.16 -4.36
N SER A 135 2.22 11.91 -5.28
CA SER A 135 1.02 12.73 -5.02
C SER A 135 -0.17 11.86 -4.62
N VAL A 136 -0.40 10.75 -5.32
CA VAL A 136 -1.44 9.78 -5.01
C VAL A 136 -1.16 9.09 -3.67
N SER A 137 0.10 8.71 -3.41
CA SER A 137 0.50 8.09 -2.14
C SER A 137 0.30 9.04 -0.95
N THR A 138 0.61 10.32 -1.13
CA THR A 138 0.37 11.39 -0.15
C THR A 138 -1.12 11.58 0.10
N TYR A 139 -1.96 11.48 -0.94
CA TYR A 139 -3.42 11.53 -0.78
C TYR A 139 -3.93 10.41 0.13
N PHE A 140 -3.38 9.19 0.00
CA PHE A 140 -3.74 8.06 0.84
C PHE A 140 -3.31 8.20 2.31
N LEU A 141 -2.45 9.15 2.68
CA LEU A 141 -2.17 9.43 4.10
C LEU A 141 -3.42 9.89 4.86
N ARG A 142 -4.41 10.46 4.17
CA ARG A 142 -5.72 10.77 4.75
C ARG A 142 -6.46 9.52 5.21
N LEU A 143 -6.30 8.41 4.49
CA LEU A 143 -6.87 7.11 4.84
C LEU A 143 -6.21 6.58 6.12
N LEU A 144 -4.87 6.68 6.22
CA LEU A 144 -4.11 6.31 7.40
C LEU A 144 -4.56 7.15 8.62
N TYR A 145 -4.57 8.48 8.49
CA TYR A 145 -5.01 9.39 9.55
C TYR A 145 -6.41 9.05 10.08
N HIS A 146 -7.41 9.00 9.19
CA HIS A 146 -8.79 8.72 9.60
C HIS A 146 -8.97 7.30 10.12
N GLY A 147 -8.22 6.32 9.61
CA GLY A 147 -8.21 4.97 10.13
C GLY A 147 -7.71 4.91 11.57
N ILE A 148 -6.63 5.63 11.89
CA ILE A 148 -6.08 5.68 13.25
C ILE A 148 -7.09 6.33 14.20
N VAL A 149 -7.59 7.52 13.85
CA VAL A 149 -8.47 8.29 14.74
C VAL A 149 -9.84 7.61 14.92
N HIS A 150 -10.51 7.24 13.82
CA HIS A 150 -11.93 6.85 13.88
C HIS A 150 -12.14 5.33 14.00
N TYR A 151 -11.16 4.51 13.62
CA TYR A 151 -11.27 3.06 13.69
C TYR A 151 -10.37 2.45 14.75
N ALA A 152 -9.07 2.78 14.77
CA ALA A 152 -8.13 2.28 15.77
C ALA A 152 -8.23 2.98 17.14
N GLU A 153 -9.05 4.03 17.24
CA GLU A 153 -9.32 4.78 18.48
C GLU A 153 -8.05 5.44 19.05
N GLY A 154 -7.14 5.88 18.18
CA GLY A 154 -5.96 6.63 18.57
C GLY A 154 -6.18 8.14 18.59
N SER A 155 -5.33 8.86 19.31
CA SER A 155 -5.35 10.33 19.37
C SER A 155 -5.05 10.99 18.02
N GLU A 156 -5.68 12.15 17.78
CA GLU A 156 -5.45 12.95 16.57
C GLU A 156 -3.98 13.39 16.42
N LYS A 157 -3.34 13.77 17.52
CA LYS A 157 -1.92 14.17 17.55
C LYS A 157 -1.01 13.03 17.11
N GLY A 158 -1.22 11.83 17.64
CA GLY A 158 -0.42 10.67 17.26
C GLY A 158 -0.73 10.20 15.83
N ALA A 159 -1.99 10.24 15.40
CA ALA A 159 -2.35 9.95 14.01
C ALA A 159 -1.65 10.90 13.02
N LEU A 160 -1.60 12.19 13.33
CA LEU A 160 -0.91 13.18 12.51
C LEU A 160 0.60 12.93 12.48
N ALA A 161 1.21 12.64 13.64
CA ALA A 161 2.63 12.32 13.73
C ALA A 161 2.98 11.05 12.92
N VAL A 162 2.16 10.00 13.01
CA VAL A 162 2.31 8.77 12.21
C VAL A 162 2.16 9.07 10.72
N SER A 163 1.14 9.82 10.31
CA SER A 163 0.98 10.21 8.90
C SER A 163 2.16 11.02 8.37
N LEU A 164 2.74 11.91 9.19
CA LEU A 164 3.91 12.69 8.82
C LEU A 164 5.17 11.82 8.71
N LEU A 165 5.36 10.84 9.59
CA LEU A 165 6.43 9.85 9.47
C LEU A 165 6.33 9.09 8.14
N TYR A 166 5.13 8.60 7.80
CA TYR A 166 4.90 7.90 6.53
C TYR A 166 5.09 8.80 5.31
N PHE A 167 4.71 10.08 5.39
CA PHE A 167 5.00 11.08 4.36
C PHE A 167 6.51 11.21 4.11
N VAL A 168 7.30 11.39 5.16
CA VAL A 168 8.75 11.54 5.08
C VAL A 168 9.38 10.27 4.48
N VAL A 169 8.99 9.09 4.96
CA VAL A 169 9.47 7.81 4.43
C VAL A 169 9.16 7.69 2.93
N THR A 170 7.92 7.98 2.53
CA THR A 170 7.50 7.95 1.11
C THR A 170 8.30 8.95 0.27
N GLY A 171 8.57 10.14 0.81
CA GLY A 171 9.37 11.17 0.16
C GLY A 171 10.82 10.71 -0.06
N ILE A 172 11.45 10.13 0.95
CA ILE A 172 12.82 9.59 0.85
C ILE A 172 12.91 8.52 -0.24
N PHE A 173 11.96 7.58 -0.28
CA PHE A 173 11.95 6.54 -1.30
C PHE A 173 11.71 7.09 -2.72
N THR A 174 10.83 8.09 -2.86
CA THR A 174 10.58 8.73 -4.16
C THR A 174 11.82 9.47 -4.64
N ILE A 175 12.46 10.27 -3.78
CA ILE A 175 13.68 11.00 -4.14
C ILE A 175 14.80 10.01 -4.48
N GLY A 176 14.98 8.95 -3.69
CA GLY A 176 15.94 7.90 -3.98
C GLY A 176 15.66 7.18 -5.30
N GLY A 177 14.39 7.00 -5.66
CA GLY A 177 13.97 6.44 -6.95
C GLY A 177 14.21 7.38 -8.14
N ILE A 178 14.19 8.70 -7.93
CA ILE A 178 14.53 9.70 -8.97
C ILE A 178 16.04 9.82 -9.14
N LEU A 179 16.82 9.76 -8.05
CA LEU A 179 18.28 9.93 -8.12
C LEU A 179 19.02 8.71 -8.71
N ASN A 180 18.42 7.51 -8.59
CA ASN A 180 19.03 6.25 -9.03
C ASN A 180 18.43 5.67 -10.31
N GLY A 181 17.43 6.33 -10.91
CA GLY A 181 16.78 5.93 -12.16
C GLY A 181 17.22 6.82 -13.31
#